data_AF-A0A7C1YRC4-F1
#
_entry.id   AF-A0A7C1YRC4-F1
#
_cell.length_a   1.000
_cell.length_b   1.000
_cell.length_c   1.000
_cell.angle_alpha   90.00
_cell.angle_beta   90.00
_cell.angle_gamma   90.00
#
_symmetry.space_group_name_H-M   'P 1'
#
loop_
_entity.id
_entity.type
_entity.pdbx_description
1 polymer ?
#
loop_
_entity_poly.entity_id
_entity_poly.type
_entity_poly.pdbx_seq_one_letter_code
_entity_poly.pdbx_strand_id
1 'polypeptide(L)'
;MVIGTVFLLGIVWFTLGLAIRIWAQQYLGYRIPKKYRKAQRKKLVTTGPYRLCRNPVYIGNILIITGLPLMAGAPHVAPLSLVWSFLTYNVVVSKYEEPHQIEKFGPAYAAYIRNVPRWVPQPQVLRQRPGDPNPFPVWLAFKFEIHNIIWTFPFIFRYLLLKP
;
A
#
# COMPACT_ATOMS: atom_id res chain seq x y z
N MET A 1 14.11 20.47 19.76
CA MET A 1 12.64 20.34 19.65
C MET A 1 12.16 20.05 18.22
N VAL A 2 12.60 20.79 17.20
CA VAL A 2 12.16 20.61 15.79
C VAL A 2 12.51 19.23 15.21
N ILE A 3 13.74 18.74 15.44
CA ILE A 3 14.19 17.42 14.94
C ILE A 3 13.33 16.27 15.49
N GLY A 4 12.97 16.34 16.78
CA GLY A 4 12.09 15.33 17.41
C GLY A 4 10.69 15.32 16.80
N THR A 5 10.14 16.49 16.49
CA THR A 5 8.80 16.61 15.89
C THR A 5 8.77 16.03 14.47
N VAL A 6 9.76 16.34 13.64
CA VAL A 6 9.89 15.81 12.27
C VAL A 6 10.03 14.29 12.28
N PHE A 7 10.82 13.74 13.22
CA PHE A 7 10.97 12.30 13.38
C PHE A 7 9.63 11.62 13.74
N LEU A 8 8.88 12.18 14.70
CA LEU A 8 7.57 11.64 15.08
C LEU A 8 6.55 11.70 13.94
N LEU A 9 6.55 12.79 13.15
CA LEU A 9 5.74 12.87 11.93
C LEU A 9 6.13 11.76 10.94
N GLY A 10 7.42 11.49 10.77
CA GLY A 10 7.90 10.37 9.96
C GLY A 10 7.39 9.01 10.42
N ILE A 11 7.43 8.74 11.74
CA ILE A 11 6.88 7.51 12.35
C ILE A 11 5.38 7.38 12.05
N VAL A 12 4.61 8.45 12.25
CA VAL A 12 3.16 8.47 11.99
C VAL A 12 2.88 8.20 10.51
N TRP A 13 3.62 8.86 9.61
CA TRP A 13 3.47 8.71 8.17
C TRP A 13 3.79 7.29 7.69
N PHE A 14 4.90 6.72 8.18
CA PHE A 14 5.30 5.35 7.92
C PHE A 14 4.25 4.35 8.42
N THR A 15 3.77 4.54 9.66
CA THR A 15 2.79 3.65 10.28
C THR A 15 1.46 3.67 9.54
N LEU A 16 1.00 4.85 9.11
CA LEU A 16 -0.19 4.99 8.28
C LEU A 16 -0.04 4.23 6.96
N GLY A 17 1.11 4.38 6.29
CA GLY A 17 1.42 3.64 5.06
C GLY A 17 1.42 2.13 5.27
N LEU A 18 2.02 1.66 6.36
CA LEU A 18 2.04 0.25 6.73
C LEU A 18 0.64 -0.29 7.03
N ALA A 19 -0.19 0.45 7.76
CA ALA A 19 -1.57 0.06 8.04
C ALA A 19 -2.40 -0.09 6.75
N ILE A 20 -2.30 0.86 5.82
CA ILE A 20 -2.97 0.78 4.51
C ILE A 20 -2.48 -0.43 3.72
N ARG A 21 -1.16 -0.70 3.71
CA ARG A 21 -0.61 -1.89 3.05
C ARG A 21 -1.12 -3.19 3.64
N ILE A 22 -1.15 -3.29 4.97
CA ILE A 22 -1.69 -4.48 5.66
C ILE A 22 -3.15 -4.68 5.28
N TRP A 23 -3.94 -3.61 5.32
CA TRP A 23 -5.35 -3.65 4.94
C TRP A 23 -5.53 -4.12 3.49
N ALA A 24 -4.75 -3.59 2.55
CA ALA A 24 -4.80 -4.03 1.15
C ALA A 24 -4.34 -5.48 0.99
N GLN A 25 -3.31 -5.89 1.73
CA GLN A 25 -2.77 -7.24 1.73
C GLN A 25 -3.77 -8.27 2.29
N GLN A 26 -4.68 -7.89 3.18
CA GLN A 26 -5.77 -8.78 3.62
C GLN A 26 -6.67 -9.20 2.45
N TYR A 27 -6.91 -8.31 1.49
CA TYR A 27 -7.82 -8.61 0.38
C TYR A 27 -7.10 -9.16 -0.85
N LEU A 28 -5.90 -8.64 -1.16
CA LEU A 28 -5.14 -9.09 -2.32
C LEU A 28 -4.32 -10.35 -2.01
N GLY A 29 -3.74 -10.42 -0.81
CA GLY A 29 -2.88 -11.50 -0.35
C GLY A 29 -1.66 -11.73 -1.23
N TYR A 30 -1.14 -10.73 -1.95
CA TYR A 30 -0.13 -10.95 -2.99
C TYR A 30 1.16 -11.60 -2.45
N ARG A 31 1.56 -11.22 -1.23
CA ARG A 31 2.68 -11.86 -0.48
C ARG A 31 2.33 -13.12 0.30
N ILE A 32 1.06 -13.48 0.44
CA ILE A 32 0.65 -14.69 1.17
C ILE A 32 0.99 -15.92 0.31
N PRO A 33 1.62 -16.98 0.88
CA PRO A 33 2.01 -18.16 0.13
C PRO A 33 0.85 -18.78 -0.65
N LYS A 34 1.14 -19.26 -1.86
CA LYS A 34 0.13 -19.81 -2.79
C LYS A 34 -0.79 -20.85 -2.16
N LYS A 35 -0.28 -21.66 -1.22
CA LYS A 35 -1.06 -22.68 -0.48
C LYS A 35 -2.28 -22.13 0.26
N TYR A 36 -2.22 -20.88 0.74
CA TYR A 36 -3.33 -20.25 1.48
C TYR A 36 -4.32 -19.49 0.60
N ARG A 37 -3.99 -19.21 -0.67
CA ARG A 37 -4.76 -18.28 -1.52
C ARG A 37 -5.18 -18.84 -2.88
N LYS A 38 -5.14 -20.17 -3.06
CA LYS A 38 -5.44 -20.84 -4.33
C LYS A 38 -6.79 -20.40 -4.93
N ALA A 39 -7.83 -20.26 -4.10
CA ALA A 39 -9.16 -19.83 -4.52
C ALA A 39 -9.24 -18.35 -4.93
N GLN A 40 -8.45 -17.46 -4.30
CA GLN A 40 -8.52 -16.02 -4.55
C GLN A 40 -7.72 -15.58 -5.79
N ARG A 41 -6.71 -16.34 -6.22
CA ARG A 41 -5.85 -15.98 -7.37
C ARG A 41 -6.59 -15.81 -8.70
N LYS A 42 -7.77 -16.44 -8.82
CA LYS A 42 -8.61 -16.41 -10.03
C LYS A 42 -9.70 -15.33 -9.98
N LYS A 43 -9.80 -14.58 -8.89
CA LYS A 43 -10.89 -13.64 -8.63
C LYS A 43 -10.37 -12.21 -8.66
N LEU A 44 -11.16 -11.31 -9.23
CA LEU A 44 -10.90 -9.87 -9.17
C LEU A 44 -11.24 -9.38 -7.77
N VAL A 45 -10.32 -8.65 -7.14
CA VAL A 45 -10.53 -8.07 -5.81
C VAL A 45 -11.14 -6.68 -5.96
N THR A 46 -12.38 -6.49 -5.54
CA THR A 46 -13.08 -5.19 -5.61
C THR A 46 -13.57 -4.67 -4.25
N THR A 47 -13.21 -5.38 -3.17
CA THR A 47 -13.68 -5.12 -1.80
C THR A 47 -12.57 -4.59 -0.89
N GLY A 48 -12.96 -4.14 0.31
CA GLY A 48 -12.02 -3.54 1.26
C GLY A 48 -11.46 -2.22 0.73
N PRO A 49 -10.14 -1.98 0.79
CA PRO A 49 -9.54 -0.74 0.30
C PRO A 49 -9.62 -0.60 -1.22
N TYR A 50 -9.77 -1.72 -1.94
CA TYR A 50 -9.92 -1.74 -3.41
C TYR A 50 -11.25 -1.14 -3.87
N ARG A 51 -12.24 -0.98 -2.98
CA ARG A 51 -13.45 -0.23 -3.33
C ARG A 51 -13.24 1.28 -3.32
N LEU A 52 -12.20 1.76 -2.64
CA LEU A 52 -11.92 3.20 -2.48
C LEU A 52 -11.01 3.72 -3.60
N CYS A 53 -9.99 2.94 -3.93
CA CYS A 53 -9.08 3.21 -5.04
C CYS A 53 -8.52 1.89 -5.57
N ARG A 54 -8.03 1.89 -6.81
CA ARG A 54 -7.53 0.66 -7.43
C ARG A 54 -6.16 0.23 -6.91
N ASN A 55 -5.37 1.16 -6.37
CA ASN A 55 -3.97 0.96 -6.04
C ASN A 55 -3.60 1.26 -4.56
N PRO A 56 -4.35 0.76 -3.56
CA PRO A 56 -4.12 1.10 -2.15
C PRO A 56 -2.77 0.61 -1.62
N VAL A 57 -2.25 -0.53 -2.13
CA VAL A 57 -0.90 -1.01 -1.78
C VAL A 57 0.15 0.04 -2.11
N TYR A 58 0.06 0.64 -3.30
CA TYR A 58 1.03 1.64 -3.74
C TYR A 58 0.89 2.97 -3.00
N ILE A 59 -0.32 3.37 -2.60
CA ILE A 59 -0.51 4.51 -1.68
C ILE A 59 0.25 4.26 -0.39
N GLY A 60 0.09 3.07 0.20
CA GLY A 60 0.83 2.71 1.40
C GLY A 60 2.34 2.65 1.19
N ASN A 61 2.83 2.20 0.02
CA ASN A 61 4.25 2.26 -0.33
C ASN A 61 4.78 3.70 -0.39
N ILE A 62 4.03 4.60 -1.03
CA ILE A 62 4.41 6.00 -1.17
C ILE A 62 4.51 6.66 0.21
N LEU A 63 3.55 6.40 1.11
CA LEU A 63 3.59 6.88 2.49
C LEU A 63 4.79 6.33 3.26
N ILE A 64 5.10 5.03 3.13
CA ILE A 64 6.30 4.44 3.74
C ILE A 64 7.56 5.13 3.21
N ILE A 65 7.73 5.20 1.89
CA ILE A 65 8.93 5.76 1.25
C ILE A 65 9.13 7.23 1.64
N THR A 66 8.05 8.02 1.70
CA THR A 66 8.10 9.44 2.06
C THR A 66 8.30 9.67 3.56
N GLY A 67 7.90 8.71 4.41
CA GLY A 67 8.17 8.74 5.85
C GLY A 67 9.65 8.52 6.19
N LEU A 68 10.39 7.76 5.37
CA LEU A 68 11.80 7.43 5.66
C LEU A 68 12.71 8.67 5.72
N PRO A 69 12.68 9.63 4.76
CA PRO A 69 13.46 10.86 4.88
C PRO A 69 13.13 11.72 6.09
N LEU A 70 11.85 11.74 6.53
CA LEU A 70 11.43 12.44 7.74
C LEU A 70 12.09 11.82 8.98
N MET A 71 12.08 10.48 9.07
CA MET A 71 12.77 9.74 10.14
C MET A 71 14.29 9.87 10.07
N ALA A 72 14.84 10.07 8.87
CA ALA A 72 16.28 10.28 8.67
C ALA A 72 16.76 11.70 9.06
N GLY A 73 15.85 12.61 9.39
CA GLY A 73 16.17 14.02 9.65
C GLY A 73 16.45 14.83 8.37
N ALA A 74 16.01 14.34 7.21
CA ALA A 74 16.17 14.97 5.90
C ALA A 74 14.80 15.30 5.26
N PRO A 75 13.99 16.18 5.89
CA PRO A 75 12.61 16.44 5.42
C PRO A 75 12.55 17.07 4.02
N HIS A 76 13.60 17.77 3.60
CA HIS A 76 13.72 18.33 2.26
C HIS A 76 13.75 17.27 1.14
N VAL A 77 14.08 16.01 1.45
CA VAL A 77 14.06 14.89 0.50
C VAL A 77 12.66 14.28 0.36
N ALA A 78 11.75 14.51 1.32
CA ALA A 78 10.41 13.90 1.31
C ALA A 78 9.60 14.25 0.04
N PRO A 79 9.54 15.51 -0.45
CA PRO A 79 8.85 15.84 -1.70
C PRO A 79 9.43 15.12 -2.92
N LEU A 80 10.75 15.01 -3.02
CA LEU A 80 11.41 14.29 -4.11
C LEU A 80 11.03 12.79 -4.08
N SER A 81 11.07 12.18 -2.91
CA SER A 81 10.69 10.77 -2.73
C SER A 81 9.21 10.51 -3.05
N LEU A 82 8.32 11.48 -2.78
CA LEU A 82 6.90 11.44 -3.13
C LEU A 82 6.73 11.43 -4.64
N VAL A 83 7.33 12.39 -5.35
CA VAL A 83 7.23 12.51 -6.81
C VAL A 83 7.84 11.27 -7.48
N TRP A 84 9.04 10.87 -7.06
CA TRP A 84 9.73 9.70 -7.60
C TRP A 84 8.90 8.42 -7.45
N SER A 85 8.42 8.12 -6.24
CA SER A 85 7.63 6.91 -5.98
C SER A 85 6.29 6.94 -6.71
N PHE A 86 5.60 8.09 -6.75
CA PHE A 86 4.35 8.23 -7.48
C PHE A 86 4.54 8.01 -8.99
N LEU A 87 5.54 8.63 -9.62
CA LEU A 87 5.82 8.43 -11.04
C LEU A 87 6.17 6.97 -11.35
N THR A 88 7.04 6.37 -10.54
CA THR A 88 7.43 4.96 -10.66
C THR A 88 6.19 4.05 -10.64
N TYR A 89 5.33 4.19 -9.62
CA TYR A 89 4.15 3.34 -9.52
C TYR A 89 3.08 3.67 -10.56
N ASN A 90 2.98 4.92 -11.04
CA ASN A 90 2.12 5.25 -12.18
C ASN A 90 2.54 4.53 -13.45
N VAL A 91 3.83 4.47 -13.73
CA VAL A 91 4.36 3.72 -14.87
C VAL A 91 4.06 2.23 -14.70
N VAL A 92 4.36 1.66 -13.52
CA VAL A 92 4.09 0.24 -13.23
C VAL A 92 2.61 -0.11 -13.43
N VAL A 93 1.72 0.67 -12.81
CA VAL A 93 0.27 0.44 -12.89
C VAL A 93 -0.24 0.58 -14.31
N SER A 94 0.09 1.68 -15.00
CA SER A 94 -0.48 1.97 -16.33
C SER A 94 0.08 1.10 -17.44
N LYS A 95 1.37 0.71 -17.37
CA LYS A 95 2.04 -0.04 -18.45
C LYS A 95 2.01 -1.55 -18.25
N TYR A 96 1.90 -2.03 -17.00
CA TYR A 96 2.01 -3.45 -16.72
C TYR A 96 0.78 -4.00 -16.01
N GLU A 97 0.36 -3.39 -14.89
CA GLU A 97 -0.71 -3.99 -14.08
C GLU A 97 -2.09 -3.85 -14.71
N GLU A 98 -2.50 -2.65 -15.13
CA GLU A 98 -3.82 -2.44 -15.73
C GLU A 98 -4.00 -3.27 -17.02
N PRO A 99 -3.04 -3.29 -17.97
CA PRO A 99 -3.14 -4.17 -19.15
C PRO A 99 -3.26 -5.64 -18.78
N HIS A 100 -2.44 -6.13 -17.83
CA HIS A 100 -2.51 -7.52 -17.38
C HIS A 100 -3.85 -7.87 -16.72
N GLN A 101 -4.43 -6.93 -15.95
CA GLN A 101 -5.73 -7.12 -15.31
C GLN A 101 -6.89 -7.06 -16.32
N ILE A 102 -6.77 -6.25 -17.38
CA ILE A 102 -7.70 -6.26 -18.51
C ILE A 102 -7.64 -7.61 -19.23
N GLU A 103 -6.45 -8.11 -19.55
CA GLU A 103 -6.27 -9.42 -20.20
C GLU A 103 -6.87 -10.55 -19.35
N LYS A 104 -6.63 -10.52 -18.04
CA LYS A 104 -7.03 -11.58 -17.11
C LYS A 104 -8.53 -11.58 -16.77
N PHE A 105 -9.15 -10.41 -16.63
CA PHE A 105 -10.51 -10.28 -16.08
C PHE A 105 -11.50 -9.61 -17.05
N GLY A 106 -11.02 -9.06 -18.17
CA GLY A 106 -11.83 -8.55 -19.26
C GLY A 106 -12.94 -7.58 -18.81
N PRO A 107 -14.21 -7.85 -19.17
CA PRO A 107 -15.34 -6.99 -18.84
C PRO A 107 -15.51 -6.68 -17.34
N ALA A 108 -15.14 -7.63 -16.46
CA ALA A 108 -15.27 -7.44 -15.02
C ALA A 108 -14.34 -6.34 -14.49
N TYR A 109 -13.14 -6.24 -15.06
CA TYR A 109 -12.17 -5.19 -14.74
C TYR A 109 -12.55 -3.87 -15.42
N ALA A 110 -13.01 -3.90 -16.67
CA ALA A 110 -13.52 -2.71 -17.36
C ALA A 110 -14.70 -2.04 -16.60
N ALA A 111 -15.60 -2.85 -16.01
CA ALA A 111 -16.66 -2.33 -15.15
C ALA A 111 -16.11 -1.75 -13.83
N TYR A 112 -15.05 -2.33 -13.28
CA TYR A 112 -14.42 -1.86 -12.05
C TYR A 112 -13.70 -0.51 -12.24
N ILE A 113 -12.92 -0.34 -13.31
CA ILE A 113 -12.17 0.91 -13.56
C ILE A 113 -13.07 2.13 -13.82
N ARG A 114 -14.31 1.91 -14.30
CA ARG A 114 -15.31 2.98 -14.50
C ARG A 114 -15.84 3.57 -13.21
N ASN A 115 -15.85 2.77 -12.14
CA ASN A 115 -16.41 3.17 -10.86
C ASN A 115 -15.33 3.54 -9.84
N VAL A 116 -14.13 2.96 -9.92
CA VAL A 116 -13.10 3.14 -8.89
C VAL A 116 -11.94 3.98 -9.42
N PRO A 117 -11.60 5.11 -8.78
CA PRO A 117 -10.47 5.93 -9.18
C PRO A 117 -9.14 5.19 -9.02
N ARG A 118 -8.15 5.57 -9.84
CA ARG A 118 -6.83 4.91 -9.82
C ARG A 118 -6.09 5.14 -8.49
N TRP A 119 -6.10 6.37 -7.98
CA TRP A 119 -5.24 6.81 -6.88
C TRP A 119 -6.00 7.45 -5.72
N VAL A 120 -6.88 8.41 -5.99
CA VAL A 120 -7.55 9.18 -4.94
C VAL A 120 -8.62 8.31 -4.30
N PRO A 121 -8.54 7.96 -3.00
CA PRO A 121 -9.57 7.18 -2.34
C PRO A 121 -10.90 7.94 -2.35
N GLN A 122 -11.92 7.35 -2.96
CA GLN A 122 -13.28 7.88 -2.96
C GLN A 122 -14.23 6.77 -2.53
N PRO A 123 -15.08 6.98 -1.52
CA PRO A 123 -16.08 5.98 -1.13
C PRO A 123 -17.01 5.67 -2.29
N GLN A 124 -16.79 4.54 -2.96
CA GLN A 124 -17.68 4.04 -4.00
C GLN A 124 -18.67 3.06 -3.40
N VAL A 125 -19.95 3.22 -3.75
CA VAL A 125 -21.00 2.26 -3.40
C VAL A 125 -20.91 1.08 -4.39
N LEU A 126 -19.88 0.26 -4.21
CA LEU A 126 -19.76 -1.00 -4.91
C LEU A 126 -20.47 -2.09 -4.12
N ARG A 127 -21.50 -2.68 -4.73
CA ARG A 127 -22.13 -3.89 -4.19
C ARG A 127 -21.12 -5.03 -4.24
N GLN A 128 -20.94 -5.74 -3.12
CA GLN A 128 -20.14 -6.96 -3.11
C GLN A 128 -20.70 -7.93 -4.14
N ARG A 129 -19.84 -8.41 -5.03
CA ARG A 129 -20.20 -9.32 -6.11
C ARG A 129 -20.15 -10.75 -5.58
N PRO A 130 -21.08 -11.64 -6.00
CA PRO A 130 -20.94 -13.06 -5.78
C PRO A 130 -19.56 -13.54 -6.26
N GLY A 131 -18.75 -14.04 -5.35
CA GLY A 131 -17.40 -14.49 -5.64
C GLY A 131 -16.27 -13.53 -5.26
N ASP A 132 -16.53 -12.33 -4.72
CA ASP A 132 -15.48 -11.51 -4.12
C ASP A 132 -14.73 -12.30 -3.02
N PRO A 133 -13.40 -12.17 -2.92
CA PRO A 133 -12.64 -12.86 -1.90
C PRO A 133 -12.86 -12.23 -0.52
N ASN A 134 -13.06 -13.08 0.49
CA ASN A 134 -13.04 -12.67 1.89
C ASN A 134 -11.63 -12.21 2.30
N PRO A 135 -11.50 -11.23 3.21
CA PRO A 135 -10.19 -10.83 3.69
C PRO A 135 -9.51 -11.96 4.45
N PHE A 136 -8.21 -12.10 4.27
CA PHE A 136 -7.37 -12.89 5.16
C PHE A 136 -7.36 -12.30 6.57
N PRO A 137 -7.09 -13.12 7.60
CA PRO A 137 -6.87 -12.63 8.96
C PRO A 137 -5.80 -11.54 8.99
N VAL A 138 -6.05 -10.46 9.75
CA VAL A 138 -5.13 -9.30 9.87
C VAL A 138 -3.73 -9.76 10.26
N TRP A 139 -3.61 -10.67 11.24
CA TRP A 139 -2.33 -11.18 11.71
C TRP A 139 -1.52 -11.87 10.60
N LEU A 140 -2.20 -12.53 9.67
CA LEU A 140 -1.55 -13.23 8.56
C LEU A 140 -1.03 -12.22 7.54
N ALA A 141 -1.82 -11.20 7.20
CA ALA A 141 -1.38 -10.10 6.35
C ALA A 141 -0.20 -9.35 6.98
N PHE A 142 -0.27 -9.06 8.28
CA PHE A 142 0.79 -8.42 9.06
C PHE A 142 2.09 -9.23 9.02
N LYS A 143 2.03 -10.55 9.27
CA LYS A 143 3.21 -11.43 9.24
C LYS A 143 4.00 -11.33 7.94
N PHE A 144 3.31 -11.19 6.80
CA PHE A 144 3.96 -11.08 5.48
C PHE A 144 4.31 -9.64 5.07
N GLU A 145 4.01 -8.66 5.92
CA GLU A 145 4.43 -7.25 5.76
C GLU A 145 5.48 -6.83 6.80
N ILE A 146 5.88 -7.73 7.71
CA ILE A 146 6.82 -7.44 8.80
C ILE A 146 8.20 -6.98 8.30
N HIS A 147 8.59 -7.40 7.09
CA HIS A 147 9.86 -7.00 6.48
C HIS A 147 9.93 -5.49 6.22
N ASN A 148 8.79 -4.78 6.11
CA ASN A 148 8.83 -3.32 5.98
C ASN A 148 9.31 -2.65 7.29
N ILE A 149 9.02 -3.25 8.46
CA ILE A 149 9.43 -2.70 9.75
C ILE A 149 10.96 -2.69 9.87
N ILE A 150 11.65 -3.66 9.24
CA ILE A 150 13.11 -3.74 9.21
C ILE A 150 13.74 -2.44 8.69
N TRP A 151 13.08 -1.74 7.76
CA TRP A 151 13.56 -0.47 7.20
C TRP A 151 13.62 0.65 8.23
N THR A 152 12.87 0.56 9.33
CA THR A 152 12.85 1.59 10.38
C THR A 152 13.97 1.45 11.40
N PHE A 153 14.57 0.25 11.52
CA PHE A 153 15.58 -0.05 12.55
C PHE A 153 16.77 0.91 12.55
N PRO A 154 17.42 1.22 11.41
CA PRO A 154 18.57 2.13 11.40
C PRO A 154 18.21 3.52 11.93
N PHE A 155 17.00 3.99 11.64
CA PHE A 155 16.54 5.32 12.05
C PHE A 155 16.16 5.38 13.53
N ILE A 156 15.46 4.36 14.03
CA ILE A 156 15.11 4.25 15.45
C ILE A 156 16.39 4.11 16.28
N PHE A 157 17.30 3.24 15.86
CA PHE A 157 18.58 3.03 16.54
C PHE A 157 19.40 4.33 16.59
N ARG A 158 19.53 5.02 15.44
CA ARG A 158 20.17 6.34 15.37
C ARG A 158 19.50 7.34 16.32
N TYR A 159 18.17 7.41 16.33
CA TYR A 159 17.41 8.34 17.18
C TYR A 159 17.58 8.05 18.67
N LEU A 160 17.70 6.78 19.08
CA LEU A 160 17.88 6.41 20.48
C LEU A 160 19.32 6.65 20.97
N LEU A 161 20.33 6.32 20.16
CA LEU A 161 21.74 6.41 20.56
C LEU A 161 22.36 7.79 20.39
N LEU A 162 21.95 8.53 19.36
CA LEU A 162 22.52 9.84 19.04
C LEU A 162 21.62 10.99 19.51
N LYS A 163 20.74 10.72 20.48
CA LYS A 163 19.98 11.76 21.16
C LYS A 163 20.98 12.70 21.85
N PRO A 164 20.99 14.01 21.55
CA PRO A 164 21.81 14.96 22.28
C PRO A 164 21.33 15.07 23.74
#